data_AF-A0A7J2K9C3-F1
#
_entry.id   AF-A0A7J2K9C3-F1
#
_cell.length_a   1.000
_cell.length_b   1.000
_cell.length_c   1.000
_cell.angle_alpha   90.00
_cell.angle_beta   90.00
_cell.angle_gamma   90.00
#
_symmetry.space_group_name_H-M   'P 1'
#
loop_
_entity.id
_entity.type
_entity.pdbx_description
1 polymer ?
#
loop_
_entity_poly.entity_id
_entity_poly.type
_entity_poly.pdbx_seq_one_letter_code
_entity_poly.pdbx_strand_id
1 'polypeptide(L)'
;MMSNHHGKEFIGFMTTGPPIGMPEFLWMWIAAPKMKTDRLGRPWQAPYAMRKLEALLQDHGYNAAIIDPDHLHKHLDHAKILMLSHHDYFALCPPSSEWWLITKQEPVNARSFRRLMERPYIRRAKENGLKIVVGGPAGWQWLYRVDLWEKWGVDTVVDGEGERIILDLVKKVYSGEPLPRYVFIGPNDVPMIEEIPKIKHASINGLIEIMRGCPRRCKFCSVTLRPLRYIPLDMIEEEMLVNVREGVRGGILHSEDVLLYGAKGLRLNP
;
A
#
# COMPACT_ATOMS: atom_id res chain seq x y z
N MET A 1 4.73 0.27 -8.74
CA MET A 1 5.48 -0.90 -9.25
C MET A 1 5.12 -2.08 -8.36
N MET A 2 5.10 -3.31 -8.88
CA MET A 2 4.76 -4.52 -8.12
C MET A 2 5.93 -5.51 -8.24
N SER A 3 6.53 -5.88 -7.10
CA SER A 3 7.78 -6.66 -7.05
C SER A 3 7.96 -7.26 -5.65
N ASN A 4 8.60 -8.42 -5.56
CA ASN A 4 9.08 -8.98 -4.28
C ASN A 4 10.59 -8.80 -4.08
N HIS A 5 11.24 -8.00 -4.93
CA HIS A 5 12.64 -7.63 -4.79
C HIS A 5 13.58 -8.85 -4.76
N HIS A 6 13.33 -9.83 -5.65
CA HIS A 6 14.03 -11.12 -5.68
C HIS A 6 13.90 -11.96 -4.40
N GLY A 7 12.83 -11.78 -3.63
CA GLY A 7 12.71 -12.42 -2.32
C GLY A 7 13.46 -11.68 -1.20
N LYS A 8 13.96 -10.46 -1.45
CA LYS A 8 14.83 -9.69 -0.56
C LYS A 8 14.23 -8.31 -0.31
N GLU A 9 13.35 -8.20 0.68
CA GLU A 9 12.60 -6.97 1.00
C GLU A 9 13.44 -5.68 0.98
N PHE A 10 14.61 -5.70 1.63
CA PHE A 10 15.47 -4.52 1.76
C PHE A 10 16.11 -4.05 0.45
N ILE A 11 16.20 -4.90 -0.59
CA ILE A 11 16.63 -4.45 -1.92
C ILE A 11 15.64 -3.41 -2.49
N GLY A 12 14.38 -3.45 -2.05
CA GLY A 12 13.36 -2.47 -2.43
C GLY A 12 13.70 -1.02 -2.08
N PHE A 13 14.56 -0.77 -1.08
CA PHE A 13 15.05 0.58 -0.78
C PHE A 13 15.80 1.22 -1.96
N MET A 14 16.40 0.43 -2.85
CA MET A 14 17.01 0.99 -4.07
C MET A 14 15.97 1.69 -4.96
N THR A 15 14.68 1.37 -4.84
CA THR A 15 13.61 2.03 -5.62
C THR A 15 13.27 3.44 -5.14
N THR A 16 13.77 3.86 -3.97
CA THR A 16 13.68 5.25 -3.50
C THR A 16 14.82 6.11 -4.04
N GLY A 17 15.83 5.52 -4.69
CA GLY A 17 16.91 6.23 -5.35
C GLY A 17 16.65 6.44 -6.85
N PRO A 18 17.34 7.39 -7.50
CA PRO A 18 17.46 7.43 -8.95
C PRO A 18 18.46 6.36 -9.44
N PRO A 19 18.45 6.01 -10.74
CA PRO A 19 19.37 5.02 -11.28
C PRO A 19 20.78 5.62 -11.42
N ILE A 20 21.59 5.51 -10.36
CA ILE A 20 22.95 6.07 -10.31
C ILE A 20 23.94 5.07 -10.92
N GLY A 21 24.74 5.53 -11.88
CA GLY A 21 25.85 4.75 -12.44
C GLY A 21 25.43 3.58 -13.35
N MET A 22 24.14 3.44 -13.67
CA MET A 22 23.65 2.42 -14.60
C MET A 22 22.31 2.81 -15.25
N PRO A 23 21.95 2.19 -16.39
CA PRO A 23 20.65 2.39 -17.00
C PRO A 23 19.48 1.98 -16.07
N GLU A 24 18.36 2.70 -16.17
CA GLU A 24 17.19 2.45 -15.33
C GLU A 24 16.64 1.02 -15.45
N PHE A 25 16.68 0.39 -16.63
CA PHE A 25 16.19 -0.98 -16.78
C PHE A 25 17.00 -1.98 -15.93
N LEU A 26 18.32 -1.77 -15.83
CA LEU A 26 19.20 -2.62 -15.04
C LEU A 26 19.00 -2.34 -13.55
N TRP A 27 18.90 -1.05 -13.17
CA TRP A 27 18.55 -0.64 -11.80
C TRP A 27 17.24 -1.29 -11.35
N MET A 28 16.21 -1.23 -12.18
CA MET A 28 14.91 -1.81 -11.90
C MET A 28 14.94 -3.34 -11.89
N TRP A 29 15.74 -3.97 -12.76
CA TRP A 29 15.92 -5.43 -12.71
C TRP A 29 16.57 -5.88 -11.40
N ILE A 30 17.54 -5.14 -10.86
CA ILE A 30 18.16 -5.43 -9.56
C ILE A 30 17.16 -5.12 -8.43
N ALA A 31 16.60 -3.91 -8.43
CA ALA A 31 15.84 -3.38 -7.31
C ALA A 31 14.42 -3.94 -7.22
N ALA A 32 13.69 -3.99 -8.35
CA ALA A 32 12.28 -4.33 -8.39
C ALA A 32 11.91 -5.08 -9.69
N PRO A 33 12.33 -6.36 -9.81
CA PRO A 33 11.95 -7.21 -10.92
C PRO A 33 10.44 -7.35 -11.01
N LYS A 34 9.91 -7.52 -12.23
CA LYS A 34 8.47 -7.67 -12.44
C LYS A 34 7.93 -8.91 -11.71
N MET A 35 6.82 -8.72 -11.01
CA MET A 35 6.11 -9.81 -10.35
C MET A 35 5.51 -10.78 -11.36
N LYS A 36 5.52 -12.08 -11.06
CA LYS A 36 4.77 -13.07 -11.84
C LYS A 36 3.26 -12.81 -11.67
N THR A 37 2.56 -12.75 -12.78
CA THR A 37 1.11 -12.54 -12.80
C THR A 37 0.41 -13.70 -13.50
N ASP A 38 -0.86 -13.89 -13.16
CA ASP A 38 -1.73 -14.78 -13.93
C ASP A 38 -2.23 -14.14 -15.23
N ARG A 39 -3.10 -14.83 -15.97
CA ARG A 39 -3.65 -14.32 -17.25
C ARG A 39 -4.41 -13.00 -17.10
N LEU A 40 -5.03 -12.78 -15.94
CA LEU A 40 -5.76 -11.56 -15.61
C LEU A 40 -4.81 -10.44 -15.13
N GLY A 41 -3.54 -10.71 -14.86
CA GLY A 41 -2.61 -9.70 -14.34
C GLY A 41 -2.63 -9.60 -12.81
N ARG A 42 -3.24 -10.57 -12.12
CA ARG A 42 -3.18 -10.65 -10.65
C ARG A 42 -1.78 -11.14 -10.25
N PRO A 43 -1.03 -10.39 -9.43
CA PRO A 43 0.28 -10.83 -8.99
C PRO A 43 0.14 -11.94 -7.95
N TRP A 44 1.03 -12.93 -7.99
CA TRP A 44 0.98 -14.03 -7.02
C TRP A 44 1.30 -13.54 -5.59
N GLN A 45 2.20 -12.57 -5.43
CA GLN A 45 2.41 -11.84 -4.18
C GLN A 45 2.03 -10.36 -4.33
N ALA A 46 1.44 -9.76 -3.31
CA ALA A 46 1.11 -8.33 -3.30
C ALA A 46 1.40 -7.67 -1.93
N PRO A 47 1.47 -6.33 -1.85
CA PRO A 47 1.68 -5.64 -0.58
C PRO A 47 0.64 -6.06 0.46
N TYR A 48 1.10 -6.36 1.67
CA TYR A 48 0.27 -6.91 2.74
C TYR A 48 -0.98 -6.06 3.03
N ALA A 49 -0.83 -4.75 3.16
CA ALA A 49 -1.96 -3.84 3.38
C ALA A 49 -2.99 -3.88 2.23
N MET A 50 -2.54 -4.08 0.98
CA MET A 50 -3.47 -4.25 -0.15
C MET A 50 -4.20 -5.58 -0.08
N ARG A 51 -3.54 -6.67 0.36
CA ARG A 51 -4.18 -7.99 0.57
C ARG A 51 -5.26 -7.94 1.64
N LYS A 52 -5.04 -7.16 2.71
CA LYS A 52 -6.04 -6.91 3.76
C LYS A 52 -7.29 -6.25 3.18
N LEU A 53 -7.14 -5.15 2.43
CA LEU A 53 -8.29 -4.47 1.82
C LEU A 53 -8.95 -5.30 0.71
N GLU A 54 -8.18 -6.06 -0.07
CA GLU A 54 -8.70 -7.02 -1.05
C GLU A 54 -9.60 -8.05 -0.38
N ALA A 55 -9.12 -8.68 0.70
CA ALA A 55 -9.88 -9.68 1.45
C ALA A 55 -11.17 -9.08 2.03
N LEU A 56 -11.07 -7.90 2.67
CA LEU A 56 -12.21 -7.18 3.24
C LEU A 56 -13.30 -6.89 2.20
N LEU A 57 -12.91 -6.38 1.04
CA LEU A 57 -13.86 -6.08 -0.04
C LEU A 57 -14.50 -7.36 -0.59
N GLN A 58 -13.72 -8.43 -0.76
CA GLN A 58 -14.24 -9.72 -1.21
C GLN A 58 -15.20 -10.36 -0.18
N ASP A 59 -14.91 -10.26 1.11
CA ASP A 59 -15.80 -10.74 2.18
C ASP A 59 -17.16 -10.02 2.17
N HIS A 60 -17.19 -8.78 1.67
CA HIS A 60 -18.42 -8.01 1.49
C HIS A 60 -19.04 -8.16 0.09
N GLY A 61 -18.62 -9.18 -0.68
CA GLY A 61 -19.21 -9.54 -1.97
C GLY A 61 -18.77 -8.65 -3.15
N TYR A 62 -17.78 -7.77 -2.97
CA TYR A 62 -17.26 -6.98 -4.09
C TYR A 62 -16.25 -7.79 -4.90
N ASN A 63 -16.31 -7.64 -6.23
CA ASN A 63 -15.31 -8.19 -7.15
C ASN A 63 -14.03 -7.33 -7.11
N ALA A 64 -13.31 -7.41 -5.99
CA ALA A 64 -12.04 -6.73 -5.79
C ALA A 64 -10.86 -7.66 -6.11
N ALA A 65 -9.87 -7.13 -6.83
CA ALA A 65 -8.64 -7.84 -7.13
C ALA A 65 -7.47 -6.86 -7.18
N ILE A 66 -6.30 -7.28 -6.67
CA ILE A 66 -5.04 -6.57 -6.88
C ILE A 66 -4.56 -6.90 -8.28
N ILE A 67 -4.31 -5.87 -9.08
CA ILE A 67 -3.82 -5.97 -10.45
C ILE A 67 -2.45 -5.29 -10.53
N ASP A 68 -1.49 -5.97 -11.17
CA ASP A 68 -0.20 -5.38 -11.47
C ASP A 68 -0.38 -4.14 -12.38
N PRO A 69 0.30 -3.01 -12.11
CA PRO A 69 0.18 -1.78 -12.88
C PRO A 69 0.28 -1.94 -14.42
N ASP A 70 1.09 -2.88 -14.90
CA ASP A 70 1.28 -3.14 -16.33
C ASP A 70 0.05 -3.81 -16.99
N HIS A 71 -0.84 -4.40 -16.19
CA HIS A 71 -2.02 -5.12 -16.65
C HIS A 71 -3.35 -4.40 -16.40
N LEU A 72 -3.33 -3.19 -15.82
CA LEU A 72 -4.55 -2.43 -15.49
C LEU A 72 -5.46 -2.19 -16.71
N HIS A 73 -4.87 -1.97 -17.90
CA HIS A 73 -5.61 -1.73 -19.13
C HIS A 73 -6.64 -2.82 -19.49
N LYS A 74 -6.49 -4.04 -18.95
CA LYS A 74 -7.43 -5.15 -19.16
C LYS A 74 -8.75 -5.00 -18.39
N HIS A 75 -8.79 -4.16 -17.35
CA HIS A 75 -9.89 -4.12 -16.38
C HIS A 75 -10.57 -2.76 -16.28
N LEU A 76 -9.86 -1.68 -16.61
CA LEU A 76 -10.33 -0.32 -16.33
C LEU A 76 -11.58 0.10 -17.11
N ASP A 77 -11.90 -0.58 -18.23
CA ASP A 77 -13.15 -0.35 -18.96
C ASP A 77 -14.38 -0.87 -18.20
N HIS A 78 -14.19 -1.80 -17.26
CA HIS A 78 -15.26 -2.42 -16.46
C HIS A 78 -15.21 -2.02 -14.98
N ALA A 79 -14.03 -1.66 -14.47
CA ALA A 79 -13.85 -1.27 -13.08
C ALA A 79 -14.59 0.04 -12.76
N LYS A 80 -15.27 0.07 -11.61
CA LYS A 80 -15.89 1.31 -11.07
C LYS A 80 -14.93 2.11 -10.21
N ILE A 81 -13.97 1.43 -9.57
CA ILE A 81 -13.04 2.02 -8.62
C ILE A 81 -11.63 1.52 -8.92
N LEU A 82 -10.68 2.45 -8.97
CA LEU A 82 -9.25 2.18 -8.96
C LEU A 82 -8.67 2.65 -7.63
N MET A 83 -8.23 1.70 -6.81
CA MET A 83 -7.58 1.98 -5.54
C MET A 83 -6.06 1.88 -5.70
N LEU A 84 -5.34 2.92 -5.30
CA LEU A 84 -3.88 2.97 -5.37
C LEU A 84 -3.32 3.13 -3.97
N SER A 85 -2.31 2.33 -3.62
CA SER A 85 -1.55 2.47 -2.39
C SER A 85 -0.08 2.62 -2.72
N HIS A 86 0.60 3.53 -2.03
CA HIS A 86 2.03 3.75 -2.20
C HIS A 86 2.68 4.24 -0.91
N HIS A 87 3.91 3.82 -0.65
CA HIS A 87 4.66 4.23 0.54
C HIS A 87 5.30 5.62 0.39
N ASP A 88 5.47 6.10 -0.84
CA ASP A 88 6.08 7.40 -1.17
C ASP A 88 5.73 7.86 -2.60
N TYR A 89 4.59 8.53 -2.78
CA TYR A 89 4.06 8.88 -4.12
C TYR A 89 4.95 9.87 -4.89
N PHE A 90 5.50 10.85 -4.19
CA PHE A 90 6.14 12.02 -4.77
C PHE A 90 7.60 12.19 -4.36
N ALA A 91 8.22 11.14 -3.82
CA ALA A 91 9.59 11.14 -3.32
C ALA A 91 9.83 12.20 -2.23
N LEU A 92 8.85 12.37 -1.34
CA LEU A 92 8.94 13.30 -0.20
C LEU A 92 9.36 12.58 1.09
N CYS A 93 9.30 11.25 1.14
CA CYS A 93 9.81 10.51 2.30
C CYS A 93 11.34 10.61 2.38
N PRO A 94 11.93 10.57 3.60
CA PRO A 94 13.37 10.79 3.81
C PRO A 94 14.31 10.05 2.85
N PRO A 95 14.18 8.73 2.60
CA PRO A 95 15.14 8.06 1.73
C PRO A 95 15.10 8.62 0.30
N SER A 96 13.92 8.95 -0.23
CA SER A 96 13.80 9.47 -1.60
C SER A 96 14.23 10.94 -1.70
N SER A 97 13.83 11.77 -0.74
CA SER A 97 14.14 13.20 -0.76
C SER A 97 15.62 13.47 -0.54
N GLU A 98 16.30 12.67 0.29
CA GLU A 98 17.76 12.71 0.47
C GLU A 98 18.49 12.34 -0.81
N TRP A 99 18.14 11.22 -1.46
CA TRP A 99 18.72 10.84 -2.74
C TRP A 99 18.52 11.91 -3.80
N TRP A 100 17.32 12.48 -3.89
CA TRP A 100 17.02 13.55 -4.83
C TRP A 100 17.88 14.79 -4.54
N LEU A 101 18.00 15.20 -3.27
CA LEU A 101 18.81 16.35 -2.88
C LEU A 101 20.29 16.18 -3.29
N ILE A 102 20.86 14.99 -3.09
CA ILE A 102 22.26 14.68 -3.36
C ILE A 102 22.52 14.58 -4.87
N THR A 103 21.70 13.82 -5.57
CA THR A 103 21.95 13.47 -6.99
C THR A 103 21.35 14.47 -7.97
N LYS A 104 20.44 15.33 -7.50
CA LYS A 104 19.57 16.22 -8.31
C LYS A 104 18.73 15.47 -9.36
N GLN A 105 18.58 14.15 -9.19
CA GLN A 105 17.81 13.30 -10.08
C GLN A 105 16.57 12.78 -9.37
N GLU A 106 15.46 12.73 -10.11
CA GLU A 106 14.20 12.26 -9.57
C GLU A 106 14.24 10.73 -9.33
N PRO A 107 13.90 10.27 -8.10
CA PRO A 107 13.79 8.87 -7.75
C PRO A 107 12.85 8.04 -8.62
N VAL A 108 13.18 6.74 -8.79
CA VAL A 108 12.44 5.86 -9.70
C VAL A 108 11.02 5.56 -9.24
N ASN A 109 10.74 5.56 -7.93
CA ASN A 109 9.39 5.41 -7.37
C ASN A 109 8.45 6.52 -7.86
N ALA A 110 8.81 7.80 -7.68
CA ALA A 110 8.02 8.94 -8.11
C ALA A 110 7.86 8.98 -9.65
N ARG A 111 8.96 8.75 -10.39
CA ARG A 111 8.92 8.66 -11.87
C ARG A 111 7.98 7.56 -12.35
N SER A 112 8.00 6.40 -11.70
CA SER A 112 7.16 5.26 -12.07
C SER A 112 5.69 5.49 -11.74
N PHE A 113 5.40 6.13 -10.60
CA PHE A 113 4.04 6.51 -10.26
C PHE A 113 3.46 7.55 -11.23
N ARG A 114 4.22 8.61 -11.55
CA ARG A 114 3.82 9.58 -12.58
C ARG A 114 3.55 8.91 -13.94
N ARG A 115 4.46 8.05 -14.40
CA ARG A 115 4.29 7.32 -15.67
C ARG A 115 3.01 6.48 -15.68
N LEU A 116 2.62 5.89 -14.56
CA LEU A 116 1.36 5.15 -14.44
C LEU A 116 0.15 6.09 -14.56
N MET A 117 0.11 7.17 -13.78
CA MET A 117 -1.01 8.11 -13.78
C MET A 117 -1.20 8.83 -15.12
N GLU A 118 -0.12 9.01 -15.87
CA GLU A 118 -0.14 9.64 -17.20
C GLU A 118 -0.46 8.67 -18.34
N ARG A 119 -0.78 7.40 -18.05
CA ARG A 119 -1.21 6.44 -19.07
C ARG A 119 -2.56 6.87 -19.68
N PRO A 120 -2.71 6.85 -21.02
CA PRO A 120 -3.96 7.23 -21.68
C PRO A 120 -5.19 6.44 -21.22
N TYR A 121 -5.01 5.16 -20.86
CA TYR A 121 -6.11 4.32 -20.40
C TYR A 121 -6.64 4.71 -19.01
N ILE A 122 -5.81 5.29 -18.12
CA ILE A 122 -6.27 5.80 -16.82
C ILE A 122 -7.18 7.00 -17.03
N ARG A 123 -6.73 7.93 -17.88
CA ARG A 123 -7.51 9.12 -18.25
C ARG A 123 -8.84 8.76 -18.91
N ARG A 124 -8.83 7.84 -19.88
CA ARG A 124 -10.04 7.36 -20.55
C ARG A 124 -11.02 6.73 -19.56
N ALA A 125 -10.54 5.86 -18.67
CA ALA A 125 -11.38 5.24 -17.67
C ALA A 125 -11.97 6.27 -16.70
N LYS A 126 -11.18 7.28 -16.32
CA LYS A 126 -11.63 8.42 -15.52
C LYS A 126 -12.75 9.21 -16.19
N GLU A 127 -12.60 9.51 -17.48
CA GLU A 127 -13.62 10.16 -18.31
C GLU A 127 -14.90 9.31 -18.42
N ASN A 128 -14.76 7.97 -18.41
CA ASN A 128 -15.87 7.02 -18.39
C ASN A 128 -16.49 6.79 -16.98
N GLY A 129 -16.12 7.60 -15.99
CA GLY A 129 -16.73 7.59 -14.66
C GLY A 129 -16.01 6.74 -13.60
N LEU A 130 -14.82 6.21 -13.90
CA LEU A 130 -13.97 5.55 -12.89
C LEU A 130 -13.70 6.49 -11.70
N LYS A 131 -13.82 5.97 -10.48
CA LYS A 131 -13.41 6.66 -9.27
C LYS A 131 -12.01 6.22 -8.85
N ILE A 132 -11.11 7.17 -8.58
CA ILE A 132 -9.75 6.93 -8.16
C ILE A 132 -9.64 7.28 -6.67
N VAL A 133 -9.31 6.28 -5.86
CA VAL A 133 -9.05 6.42 -4.43
C VAL A 133 -7.59 6.12 -4.17
N VAL A 134 -6.90 6.99 -3.44
CA VAL A 134 -5.48 6.81 -3.09
C VAL A 134 -5.30 6.73 -1.58
N GLY A 135 -4.28 6.00 -1.13
CA GLY A 135 -3.97 5.87 0.29
C GLY A 135 -2.63 5.19 0.55
N GLY A 136 -2.51 4.55 1.71
CA GLY A 136 -1.23 4.01 2.18
C GLY A 136 -0.39 5.03 2.94
N PRO A 137 0.84 4.68 3.35
CA PRO A 137 1.63 5.48 4.28
C PRO A 137 1.94 6.92 3.83
N ALA A 138 1.90 7.18 2.53
CA ALA A 138 2.15 8.50 1.94
C ALA A 138 0.87 9.27 1.52
N GLY A 139 -0.31 8.93 2.05
CA GLY A 139 -1.56 9.65 1.77
C GLY A 139 -1.45 11.17 1.98
N TRP A 140 -0.78 11.59 3.06
CA TRP A 140 -0.51 13.00 3.38
C TRP A 140 0.21 13.78 2.27
N GLN A 141 1.00 13.12 1.42
CA GLN A 141 1.79 13.81 0.38
C GLN A 141 0.91 14.48 -0.68
N TRP A 142 -0.33 14.04 -0.86
CA TRP A 142 -1.28 14.64 -1.79
C TRP A 142 -1.67 16.06 -1.40
N LEU A 143 -1.62 16.41 -0.11
CA LEU A 143 -1.81 17.79 0.36
C LEU A 143 -0.69 18.74 -0.11
N TYR A 144 0.48 18.21 -0.44
CA TYR A 144 1.62 18.98 -0.94
C TYR A 144 1.71 19.02 -2.47
N ARG A 145 0.88 18.23 -3.16
CA ARG A 145 0.84 18.10 -4.63
C ARG A 145 -0.58 18.21 -5.18
N VAL A 146 -1.26 19.28 -4.77
CA VAL A 146 -2.64 19.56 -5.20
C VAL A 146 -2.75 19.74 -6.72
N ASP A 147 -1.68 20.26 -7.35
CA ASP A 147 -1.54 20.35 -8.80
C ASP A 147 -1.73 18.98 -9.49
N LEU A 148 -1.05 17.95 -8.97
CA LEU A 148 -1.15 16.59 -9.50
C LEU A 148 -2.45 15.91 -9.08
N TRP A 149 -2.94 16.21 -7.89
CA TRP A 149 -4.24 15.74 -7.42
C TRP A 149 -5.34 16.12 -8.40
N GLU A 150 -5.44 17.41 -8.73
CA GLU A 150 -6.43 17.91 -9.68
C GLU A 150 -6.16 17.38 -11.09
N LYS A 151 -4.91 17.46 -11.57
CA LYS A 151 -4.52 16.97 -12.91
C LYS A 151 -4.93 15.54 -13.16
N TRP A 152 -4.76 14.65 -12.18
CA TRP A 152 -5.04 13.23 -12.32
C TRP A 152 -6.43 12.80 -11.87
N GLY A 153 -7.24 13.75 -11.39
CA GLY A 153 -8.64 13.49 -11.04
C GLY A 153 -8.82 12.45 -9.93
N VAL A 154 -7.91 12.39 -8.96
CA VAL A 154 -8.08 11.55 -7.76
C VAL A 154 -9.30 12.04 -6.99
N ASP A 155 -10.31 11.20 -6.76
CA ASP A 155 -11.56 11.60 -6.11
C ASP A 155 -11.39 11.70 -4.59
N THR A 156 -10.72 10.71 -3.99
CA THR A 156 -10.54 10.62 -2.54
C THR A 156 -9.12 10.22 -2.17
N VAL A 157 -8.53 10.93 -1.21
CA VAL A 157 -7.31 10.55 -0.51
C VAL A 157 -7.69 10.04 0.88
N VAL A 158 -7.22 8.86 1.25
CA VAL A 158 -7.36 8.30 2.61
C VAL A 158 -6.00 8.34 3.29
N ASP A 159 -5.92 9.08 4.40
CA ASP A 159 -4.73 9.22 5.23
C ASP A 159 -4.94 8.55 6.59
N GLY A 160 -4.32 7.37 6.76
CA GLY A 160 -4.44 6.52 7.93
C GLY A 160 -4.90 5.09 7.61
N GLU A 161 -5.44 4.39 8.61
CA GLU A 161 -5.90 2.99 8.48
C GLU A 161 -7.26 2.93 7.78
N GLY A 162 -7.31 2.26 6.62
CA GLY A 162 -8.43 2.36 5.68
C GLY A 162 -9.57 1.38 5.92
N GLU A 163 -9.42 0.40 6.81
CA GLU A 163 -10.34 -0.75 6.94
C GLU A 163 -11.79 -0.33 7.22
N ARG A 164 -12.01 0.64 8.13
CA ARG A 164 -13.37 1.08 8.48
C ARG A 164 -14.02 1.94 7.39
N ILE A 165 -13.25 2.77 6.70
CA ILE A 165 -13.79 3.74 5.74
C ILE A 165 -13.96 3.17 4.33
N ILE A 166 -13.18 2.15 3.96
CA ILE A 166 -13.12 1.70 2.56
C ILE A 166 -14.48 1.18 2.07
N LEU A 167 -15.22 0.47 2.93
CA LEU A 167 -16.54 -0.06 2.59
C LEU A 167 -17.55 1.07 2.35
N ASP A 168 -17.48 2.13 3.14
CA ASP A 168 -18.36 3.29 2.98
C ASP A 168 -18.03 4.07 1.71
N LEU A 169 -16.75 4.24 1.36
CA LEU A 169 -16.35 4.82 0.09
C LEU A 169 -16.85 4.00 -1.08
N VAL A 170 -16.70 2.68 -1.03
CA VAL A 170 -17.20 1.79 -2.08
C VAL A 170 -18.71 1.91 -2.23
N LYS A 171 -19.47 1.84 -1.13
CA LYS A 171 -20.94 2.03 -1.15
C LYS A 171 -21.32 3.36 -1.81
N LYS A 172 -20.66 4.46 -1.44
CA LYS A 172 -20.90 5.79 -2.03
C LYS A 172 -20.65 5.83 -3.53
N VAL A 173 -19.59 5.16 -4.02
CA VAL A 173 -19.37 5.05 -5.47
C VAL A 173 -20.53 4.35 -6.16
N TYR A 174 -21.00 3.23 -5.61
CA TYR A 174 -22.09 2.45 -6.21
C TYR A 174 -23.45 3.14 -6.09
N SER A 175 -23.70 3.94 -5.04
CA SER A 175 -24.93 4.72 -4.88
C SER A 175 -24.92 6.05 -5.64
N GLY A 176 -23.78 6.46 -6.22
CA GLY A 176 -23.64 7.74 -6.89
C GLY A 176 -23.58 8.94 -5.92
N GLU A 177 -23.34 8.69 -4.63
CA GLU A 177 -23.17 9.72 -3.63
C GLU A 177 -21.85 10.49 -3.80
N PRO A 178 -21.80 11.75 -3.36
CA PRO A 178 -20.58 12.53 -3.39
C PRO A 178 -19.51 11.91 -2.48
N LEU A 179 -18.30 11.77 -3.04
CA LEU A 179 -17.14 11.29 -2.31
C LEU A 179 -16.44 12.44 -1.57
N PRO A 180 -15.97 12.22 -0.33
CA PRO A 180 -15.10 13.19 0.33
C PRO A 180 -13.77 13.29 -0.43
N ARG A 181 -13.23 14.51 -0.55
CA ARG A 181 -11.91 14.73 -1.17
C ARG A 181 -10.80 14.13 -0.32
N TYR A 182 -10.78 14.44 0.97
CA TYR A 182 -9.77 13.94 1.90
C TYR A 182 -10.46 13.28 3.09
N VAL A 183 -9.97 12.12 3.49
CA VAL A 183 -10.36 11.47 4.74
C VAL A 183 -9.13 11.28 5.59
N PHE A 184 -9.11 11.94 6.74
CA PHE A 184 -8.12 11.71 7.78
C PHE A 184 -8.67 10.73 8.80
N ILE A 185 -7.96 9.65 9.08
CA ILE A 185 -8.34 8.66 10.09
C ILE A 185 -7.60 8.98 11.38
N GLY A 186 -8.34 9.51 12.34
CA GLY A 186 -7.81 9.86 13.65
C GLY A 186 -7.42 8.62 14.47
N PRO A 187 -6.63 8.79 15.53
CA PRO A 187 -6.24 7.70 16.42
C PRO A 187 -7.38 6.88 17.02
N ASN A 188 -8.55 7.49 17.19
CA ASN A 188 -9.74 6.85 17.75
C ASN A 188 -10.62 6.19 16.68
N ASP A 189 -10.33 6.44 15.41
CA ASP A 189 -11.12 5.97 14.26
C ASP A 189 -10.45 4.79 13.54
N VAL A 190 -9.33 4.30 14.07
CA VAL A 190 -8.63 3.10 13.58
C VAL A 190 -9.44 1.83 13.88
N PRO A 191 -9.27 0.75 13.11
CA PRO A 191 -9.95 -0.53 13.37
C PRO A 191 -9.55 -1.17 14.71
N MET A 192 -10.48 -1.86 15.32
CA MET A 192 -10.20 -2.85 16.37
C MET A 192 -9.55 -4.10 15.77
N ILE A 193 -8.99 -4.99 16.60
CA ILE A 193 -8.30 -6.20 16.12
C ILE A 193 -9.26 -7.08 15.29
N GLU A 194 -10.52 -7.16 15.72
CA GLU A 194 -11.58 -7.95 15.10
C GLU A 194 -12.03 -7.36 13.76
N GLU A 195 -11.78 -6.07 13.53
CA GLU A 195 -12.08 -5.37 12.28
C GLU A 195 -10.91 -5.48 11.26
N ILE A 196 -9.75 -5.99 11.68
CA ILE A 196 -8.62 -6.22 10.77
C ILE A 196 -8.86 -7.54 10.03
N PRO A 197 -9.04 -7.51 8.69
CA PRO A 197 -9.30 -8.71 7.90
C PRO A 197 -8.07 -9.62 7.89
N LYS A 198 -8.27 -10.92 7.66
CA LYS A 198 -7.16 -11.84 7.34
C LYS A 198 -6.89 -11.83 5.84
N ILE A 199 -5.62 -11.94 5.43
CA ILE A 199 -5.25 -12.07 4.03
C ILE A 199 -5.75 -13.39 3.47
N LYS A 200 -6.16 -13.39 2.20
CA LYS A 200 -6.59 -14.60 1.47
C LYS A 200 -5.56 -15.13 0.48
N HIS A 201 -4.58 -14.29 0.16
CA HIS A 201 -3.52 -14.56 -0.82
C HIS A 201 -2.18 -14.05 -0.29
N ALA A 202 -1.10 -14.56 -0.86
CA ALA A 202 0.25 -14.32 -0.38
C ALA A 202 0.62 -12.83 -0.40
N SER A 203 1.29 -12.41 0.67
CA SER A 203 1.94 -11.12 0.78
C SER A 203 3.35 -11.15 0.20
N ILE A 204 3.86 -9.99 -0.21
CA ILE A 204 5.25 -9.83 -0.63
C ILE A 204 6.18 -10.38 0.46
N ASN A 205 7.05 -11.31 0.07
CA ASN A 205 8.07 -11.93 0.92
C ASN A 205 7.53 -12.60 2.20
N GLY A 206 6.25 -12.95 2.23
CA GLY A 206 5.61 -13.53 3.41
C GLY A 206 5.51 -12.55 4.58
N LEU A 207 5.42 -11.25 4.28
CA LEU A 207 5.26 -10.21 5.30
C LEU A 207 3.93 -10.37 6.04
N ILE A 208 3.98 -10.40 7.37
CA ILE A 208 2.82 -10.47 8.25
C ILE A 208 2.98 -9.41 9.33
N GLU A 209 1.93 -8.62 9.53
CA GLU A 209 1.92 -7.62 10.58
C GLU A 209 1.57 -8.27 11.92
N ILE A 210 2.42 -8.08 12.92
CA ILE A 210 2.21 -8.66 14.26
C ILE A 210 1.69 -7.63 15.26
N MET A 211 1.86 -6.34 15.00
CA MET A 211 1.42 -5.29 15.91
C MET A 211 1.24 -3.97 15.17
N ARG A 212 0.23 -3.18 15.56
CA ARG A 212 0.00 -1.80 15.11
C ARG A 212 0.19 -0.79 16.24
N GLY A 213 0.70 0.38 15.88
CA GLY A 213 1.00 1.45 16.84
C GLY A 213 2.38 1.30 17.50
N CYS A 214 2.86 2.37 18.14
CA CYS A 214 4.17 2.38 18.78
C CYS A 214 4.15 3.21 20.08
N PRO A 215 4.53 2.63 21.23
CA PRO A 215 4.46 3.30 22.52
C PRO A 215 5.64 4.26 22.79
N ARG A 216 6.57 4.44 21.84
CA ARG A 216 7.78 5.26 22.03
C ARG A 216 7.53 6.77 22.12
N ARG A 217 6.40 7.27 21.63
CA ARG A 217 6.01 8.71 21.70
C ARG A 217 7.05 9.67 21.10
N CYS A 218 7.74 9.26 20.04
CA CYS A 218 8.60 10.14 19.25
C CYS A 218 7.81 11.35 18.72
N LYS A 219 8.29 12.57 19.01
CA LYS A 219 7.59 13.83 18.67
C LYS A 219 7.27 14.01 17.18
N PHE A 220 8.02 13.34 16.30
CA PHE A 220 7.91 13.48 14.85
C PHE A 220 7.08 12.36 14.19
N CYS A 221 6.69 11.32 14.93
CA CYS A 221 6.12 10.10 14.36
C CYS A 221 4.63 9.98 14.64
N SER A 222 3.80 10.14 13.60
CA SER A 222 2.33 10.06 13.69
C SER A 222 1.80 8.69 14.13
N VAL A 223 2.56 7.62 13.88
CA VAL A 223 2.26 6.26 14.34
C VAL A 223 2.11 6.20 15.87
N THR A 224 2.87 7.02 16.60
CA THR A 224 2.83 7.04 18.07
C THR A 224 1.54 7.59 18.66
N LEU A 225 0.70 8.20 17.81
CA LEU A 225 -0.63 8.66 18.19
C LEU A 225 -1.63 7.49 18.23
N ARG A 226 -1.37 6.40 17.51
CA ARG A 226 -2.29 5.27 17.36
C ARG A 226 -2.25 4.34 18.59
N PRO A 227 -3.38 3.72 18.95
CA PRO A 227 -3.41 2.72 20.01
C PRO A 227 -2.57 1.51 19.65
N LEU A 228 -1.86 0.99 20.65
CA LEU A 228 -1.07 -0.23 20.57
C LEU A 228 -2.00 -1.44 20.50
N ARG A 229 -1.92 -2.21 19.42
CA ARG A 229 -2.74 -3.41 19.17
C ARG A 229 -1.83 -4.56 18.77
N TYR A 230 -1.90 -5.66 19.51
CA TYR A 230 -1.17 -6.88 19.21
C TYR A 230 -2.05 -7.82 18.41
N ILE A 231 -1.57 -8.26 17.26
CA ILE A 231 -2.29 -9.25 16.46
C ILE A 231 -2.21 -10.60 17.18
N PRO A 232 -3.33 -11.29 17.43
CA PRO A 232 -3.34 -12.58 18.11
C PRO A 232 -2.46 -13.64 17.40
N LEU A 233 -1.84 -14.53 18.17
CA LEU A 233 -0.90 -15.54 17.63
C LEU A 233 -1.58 -16.50 16.65
N ASP A 234 -2.82 -16.89 16.91
CA ASP A 234 -3.65 -17.69 16.02
C ASP A 234 -3.91 -16.98 14.69
N MET A 235 -4.22 -15.67 14.73
CA MET A 235 -4.35 -14.87 13.50
C MET A 235 -3.03 -14.79 12.73
N ILE A 236 -1.90 -14.58 13.41
CA ILE A 236 -0.57 -14.57 12.78
C ILE A 236 -0.28 -15.92 12.11
N GLU A 237 -0.52 -17.03 12.82
CA GLU A 237 -0.30 -18.38 12.31
C GLU A 237 -1.17 -18.68 11.08
N GLU A 238 -2.45 -18.31 11.10
CA GLU A 238 -3.35 -18.48 9.97
C GLU A 238 -2.83 -17.76 8.70
N GLU A 239 -2.33 -16.53 8.84
CA GLU A 239 -1.77 -15.77 7.72
C GLU A 239 -0.42 -16.32 7.26
N MET A 240 0.39 -16.85 8.17
CA MET A 240 1.59 -17.61 7.82
C MET A 240 1.23 -18.82 6.95
N LEU A 241 0.19 -19.56 7.31
CA LEU A 241 -0.28 -20.71 6.56
C LEU A 241 -0.85 -20.32 5.18
N VAL A 242 -1.45 -19.14 5.01
CA VAL A 242 -1.82 -18.62 3.67
C VAL A 242 -0.58 -18.46 2.79
N ASN A 243 0.46 -17.80 3.30
CA ASN A 243 1.72 -17.60 2.59
C ASN A 243 2.38 -18.94 2.21
N VAL A 244 2.45 -19.88 3.16
CA VAL A 244 3.04 -21.22 2.94
C VAL A 244 2.26 -22.01 1.87
N ARG A 245 0.92 -22.01 1.93
CA ARG A 245 0.07 -22.71 0.96
C ARG A 245 0.24 -22.21 -0.46
N GLU A 246 0.52 -20.92 -0.64
CA GLU A 246 0.79 -20.32 -1.95
C GLU A 246 2.28 -20.38 -2.36
N GLY A 247 3.11 -21.09 -1.59
CA GLY A 247 4.49 -21.42 -1.95
C GLY A 247 5.54 -20.41 -1.50
N VAL A 248 5.19 -19.47 -0.63
CA VAL A 248 6.17 -18.58 0.00
C VAL A 248 7.02 -19.39 0.99
N ARG A 249 8.36 -19.25 0.89
CA ARG A 249 9.32 -19.99 1.72
C ARG A 249 10.00 -19.16 2.81
N GLY A 250 9.84 -17.83 2.77
CA GLY A 250 10.34 -16.89 3.78
C GLY A 250 9.19 -16.25 4.55
N GLY A 251 9.51 -15.62 5.66
CA GLY A 251 8.54 -14.85 6.44
C GLY A 251 9.20 -13.60 7.00
N ILE A 252 8.44 -12.51 7.04
CA ILE A 252 8.86 -11.24 7.63
C ILE A 252 7.81 -10.85 8.65
N LEU A 253 8.20 -10.78 9.93
CA LEU A 253 7.35 -10.19 10.95
C LEU A 253 7.52 -8.68 10.90
N HIS A 254 6.42 -7.99 10.63
CA HIS A 254 6.39 -6.55 10.46
C HIS A 254 5.62 -5.89 11.61
N SER A 255 6.22 -4.85 12.15
CA SER A 255 5.55 -3.90 13.03
C SER A 255 6.41 -2.64 13.12
N GLU A 256 5.78 -1.57 13.59
CA GLU A 256 6.43 -0.30 13.94
C GLU A 256 7.52 -0.49 15.00
N ASP A 257 7.37 -1.47 15.89
CA ASP A 257 8.41 -1.92 16.82
C ASP A 257 8.26 -3.42 17.17
N VAL A 258 8.83 -4.28 16.33
CA VAL A 258 8.74 -5.75 16.45
C VAL A 258 9.15 -6.27 17.83
N LEU A 259 10.12 -5.63 18.49
CA LEU A 259 10.64 -6.08 19.79
C LEU A 259 9.66 -5.86 20.94
N LEU A 260 8.59 -5.10 20.72
CA LEU A 260 7.57 -4.80 21.72
C LEU A 260 6.32 -5.68 21.60
N TYR A 261 6.27 -6.66 20.71
CA TYR A 261 5.13 -7.57 20.62
C TYR A 261 4.85 -8.25 21.98
N GLY A 262 3.62 -8.12 22.49
CA GLY A 262 3.21 -8.64 23.80
C GLY A 262 3.67 -7.81 25.02
N ALA A 263 4.35 -6.68 24.83
CA ALA A 263 4.84 -5.82 25.91
C ALA A 263 3.70 -5.03 26.61
N LYS A 264 3.96 -4.51 27.81
CA LYS A 264 3.10 -3.53 28.49
C LYS A 264 3.70 -2.13 28.29
N GLY A 265 3.35 -1.49 27.17
CA GLY A 265 3.98 -0.25 26.74
C GLY A 265 5.44 -0.50 26.37
N LEU A 266 6.38 0.15 27.07
CA LEU A 266 7.82 -0.06 26.89
C LEU A 266 8.40 -1.17 27.77
N ARG A 267 7.60 -1.74 28.67
CA ARG A 267 8.03 -2.82 29.56
C ARG A 267 7.82 -4.16 28.86
N LEU A 268 8.91 -4.84 28.54
CA LEU A 268 8.88 -6.20 28.00
C LEU A 268 8.10 -7.12 28.95
N ASN A 269 7.40 -8.09 28.38
CA ASN A 269 6.66 -9.12 29.11
C ASN A 269 7.47 -10.43 29.03
N PRO A 270 8.40 -10.67 29.98
CA PRO A 270 9.30 -11.83 29.97
C PRO A 270 8.59 -13.15 30.22
#